data_AF-C6XRI4-F1
#
_entry.id   AF-C6XRI4-F1
#
_cell.length_a   1.000
_cell.length_b   1.000
_cell.length_c   1.000
_cell.angle_alpha   90.00
_cell.angle_beta   90.00
_cell.angle_gamma   90.00
#
_symmetry.space_group_name_H-M   'P 1'
#
loop_
_entity.id
_entity.type
_entity.pdbx_description
1 polymer ?
#
loop_
_entity_poly.entity_id
_entity_poly.type
_entity_poly.pdbx_seq_one_letter_code
_entity_poly.pdbx_strand_id
1 'polypeptide(L)'
;MNSKRPFYLKHWRIYRKLSQEELADRVQTTKGYVSELERQIKPYNQGLLEAFSIALCCEPADFLIRDPMASNQVWSTWDKIPDGDRELALRVLRSFVKQEDDEKKIE
;
A
#
# COMPACT_ATOMS: atom_id res chain seq x y z
N MET A 1 -12.73 22.37 7.16
CA MET A 1 -11.94 21.24 7.69
C MET A 1 -11.09 20.69 6.56
N ASN A 2 -9.77 20.91 6.58
CA ASN A 2 -8.88 20.42 5.54
C ASN A 2 -8.41 18.99 5.89
N SER A 3 -9.35 18.04 5.89
CA SER A 3 -9.03 16.63 6.12
C SER A 3 -8.40 16.06 4.86
N LYS A 4 -7.11 16.36 4.63
CA LYS A 4 -6.33 15.70 3.59
C LYS A 4 -6.38 14.19 3.86
N ARG A 5 -6.71 13.42 2.82
CA ARG A 5 -6.64 11.95 2.91
C ARG A 5 -5.23 11.53 3.29
N PRO A 6 -5.07 10.43 4.05
CA PRO A 6 -3.76 9.93 4.43
C PRO A 6 -2.92 9.59 3.19
N PHE A 7 -1.61 9.80 3.30
CA PHE A 7 -0.63 9.46 2.26
C PHE A 7 0.56 8.75 2.91
N TYR A 8 0.75 7.49 2.57
CA TYR A 8 1.64 6.56 3.26
C TYR A 8 3.02 6.41 2.61
N LEU A 9 3.40 7.29 1.67
CA LEU A 9 4.71 7.22 0.98
C LEU A 9 5.89 7.12 1.97
N LYS A 10 5.88 7.94 3.02
CA LYS A 10 6.90 7.90 4.08
C LYS A 10 6.95 6.55 4.79
N HIS A 11 5.79 5.97 5.08
CA HIS A 11 5.68 4.70 5.79
C HIS A 11 6.24 3.57 4.92
N TRP A 12 5.90 3.57 3.62
CA TRP A 12 6.46 2.64 2.64
C TRP A 12 7.98 2.77 2.48
N ARG A 13 8.50 3.99 2.42
CA ARG A 13 9.94 4.22 2.37
C ARG A 13 10.66 3.64 3.59
N ILE A 14 10.15 3.91 4.79
CA ILE A 14 10.71 3.40 6.05
C ILE A 14 10.60 1.88 6.14
N TYR A 15 9.45 1.32 5.74
CA TYR A 15 9.22 -0.12 5.68
C TYR A 15 10.23 -0.83 4.77
N ARG A 16 10.58 -0.21 3.63
CA ARG A 16 11.63 -0.66 2.70
C ARG A 16 13.05 -0.27 3.12
N LYS A 17 13.22 0.36 4.30
CA LYS A 17 14.50 0.77 4.88
C LYS A 17 15.33 1.70 3.99
N LEU A 18 14.66 2.59 3.26
CA LEU A 18 15.33 3.58 2.40
C LEU A 18 15.39 4.95 3.08
N SER A 19 16.48 5.68 2.86
CA SER A 19 16.57 7.11 3.08
C SER A 19 15.80 7.87 1.97
N GLN A 20 15.51 9.15 2.21
CA GLN A 20 14.88 10.00 1.19
C GLN A 20 15.78 10.21 -0.04
N GLU A 21 17.11 10.20 0.16
CA GLU A 21 18.09 10.32 -0.93
C GLU A 21 18.05 9.07 -1.82
N GLU A 22 18.15 7.88 -1.22
CA GLU A 22 18.10 6.61 -1.97
C GLU A 22 16.78 6.42 -2.72
N LEU A 23 15.66 6.87 -2.15
CA LEU A 23 14.38 6.87 -2.86
C LEU A 23 14.40 7.86 -4.03
N ALA A 24 14.94 9.06 -3.81
CA ALA A 24 15.03 10.08 -4.85
C ALA A 24 15.89 9.62 -6.04
N ASP A 25 17.02 8.97 -5.77
CA ASP A 25 17.91 8.40 -6.78
C ASP A 25 17.17 7.34 -7.63
N ARG A 26 16.39 6.45 -7.00
CA ARG A 26 15.63 5.41 -7.69
C ARG A 26 14.58 5.96 -8.66
N VAL A 27 13.94 7.07 -8.31
CA VAL A 27 12.92 7.73 -9.15
C VAL A 27 13.46 8.93 -9.92
N GLN A 28 14.79 9.11 -9.98
CA GLN A 28 15.46 10.18 -10.72
C GLN A 28 14.91 11.58 -10.37
N THR A 29 14.73 11.85 -9.09
CA THR A 29 14.26 13.14 -8.55
C THR A 29 15.19 13.66 -7.46
N THR A 30 14.78 14.71 -6.74
CA THR A 30 15.57 15.26 -5.63
C THR A 30 15.02 14.81 -4.28
N LYS A 31 15.90 14.65 -3.29
CA LYS A 31 15.50 14.43 -1.88
C LYS A 31 14.50 15.49 -1.38
N GLY A 32 14.70 16.75 -1.76
CA GLY A 32 13.80 17.85 -1.41
C GLY A 32 12.38 17.60 -1.91
N TYR A 33 12.25 17.12 -3.16
CA TYR A 33 10.96 16.79 -3.76
C TYR A 33 10.27 15.62 -3.05
N VAL A 34 11.01 14.56 -2.72
CA VAL A 34 10.49 13.43 -1.90
C VAL A 34 9.99 13.93 -0.54
N SER A 35 10.76 14.79 0.13
CA SER A 35 10.39 15.38 1.43
C SER A 35 9.10 16.23 1.35
N GLU A 36 8.94 17.04 0.31
CA GLU A 36 7.73 17.84 0.07
C GLU A 36 6.49 16.95 -0.17
N LEU A 37 6.65 15.84 -0.91
CA LEU A 37 5.58 14.86 -1.14
C LEU A 37 5.19 14.12 0.14
N GLU A 38 6.15 13.65 0.93
CA GLU A 38 5.89 12.98 2.21
C GLU A 38 5.14 13.87 3.21
N ARG A 39 5.36 15.18 3.13
CA ARG A 39 4.66 16.19 3.94
C ARG A 39 3.36 16.68 3.30
N GLN A 40 2.97 16.13 2.14
CA GLN A 40 1.82 16.55 1.35
C GLN A 40 1.80 18.07 1.05
N ILE A 41 2.98 18.69 0.92
CA ILE A 41 3.13 20.08 0.50
C ILE A 41 2.84 20.17 -1.00
N LYS A 42 3.41 19.25 -1.78
CA LYS A 42 3.10 19.09 -3.20
C LYS A 42 2.07 17.99 -3.41
N PRO A 43 1.14 18.15 -4.38
CA PRO A 43 0.23 17.09 -4.75
C PRO A 43 0.99 15.97 -5.47
N TYR A 44 0.59 14.73 -5.24
CA TYR A 44 0.99 13.61 -6.08
C TYR A 44 0.21 13.66 -7.41
N ASN A 45 0.74 13.01 -8.42
CA ASN A 45 0.05 12.70 -9.66
C ASN A 45 0.25 11.22 -9.98
N GLN A 46 -0.46 10.71 -10.99
CA GLN A 46 -0.41 9.30 -11.35
C GLN A 46 1.02 8.81 -11.66
N GLY A 47 1.78 9.55 -12.49
CA GLY A 47 3.14 9.15 -12.87
C GLY A 47 4.10 9.07 -11.68
N LEU A 48 3.94 9.95 -10.68
CA LEU A 48 4.70 9.85 -9.43
C LEU A 48 4.33 8.59 -8.64
N LEU A 49 3.03 8.31 -8.49
CA LEU A 49 2.59 7.12 -7.77
C LEU A 49 3.14 5.85 -8.43
N GLU A 50 3.10 5.75 -9.76
CA GLU A 50 3.65 4.62 -10.51
C GLU A 50 5.18 4.51 -10.36
N ALA A 51 5.92 5.64 -10.45
CA ALA A 51 7.36 5.63 -10.27
C ALA A 51 7.77 5.16 -8.86
N PHE A 52 7.10 5.67 -7.82
CA PHE A 52 7.35 5.26 -6.44
C PHE A 52 6.91 3.81 -6.18
N SER A 53 5.85 3.33 -6.81
CA SER A 53 5.36 1.96 -6.64
C SER A 53 6.38 0.94 -7.14
N ILE A 54 7.01 1.22 -8.29
CA ILE A 54 8.14 0.44 -8.81
C ILE A 54 9.33 0.51 -7.83
N ALA A 55 9.72 1.71 -7.38
CA ALA A 55 10.89 1.90 -6.50
C ALA A 55 10.74 1.25 -5.11
N LEU A 56 9.49 1.12 -4.62
CA LEU A 56 9.13 0.59 -3.30
C LEU A 56 8.49 -0.80 -3.37
N CYS A 57 8.43 -1.42 -4.55
CA CYS A 57 7.84 -2.73 -4.80
C CYS A 57 6.44 -2.87 -4.17
N CYS A 58 5.53 -1.97 -4.50
CA CYS A 58 4.13 -1.99 -4.07
C CYS A 58 3.22 -1.51 -5.21
N GLU A 59 1.91 -1.46 -4.99
CA GLU A 59 0.94 -0.92 -5.94
C GLU A 59 0.75 0.60 -5.71
N PRO A 60 0.45 1.39 -6.76
CA PRO A 60 0.19 2.83 -6.63
C PRO A 60 -0.91 3.16 -5.61
N ALA A 61 -1.94 2.31 -5.51
CA ALA A 61 -3.05 2.49 -4.59
C ALA A 61 -2.63 2.39 -3.12
N ASP A 62 -1.56 1.64 -2.82
CA ASP A 62 -1.11 1.39 -1.45
C ASP A 62 -0.73 2.67 -0.71
N PHE A 63 -0.20 3.65 -1.43
CA PHE A 63 0.15 4.94 -0.85
C PHE A 63 -1.06 5.70 -0.32
N LEU A 64 -2.28 5.38 -0.75
CA LEU A 64 -3.51 6.08 -0.38
C LEU A 64 -4.35 5.34 0.64
N ILE A 65 -4.22 4.01 0.70
CA ILE A 65 -5.13 3.15 1.49
C ILE A 65 -4.41 2.34 2.57
N ARG A 66 -3.10 2.15 2.47
CA ARG A 66 -2.36 1.14 3.25
C ARG A 66 -1.15 1.73 3.98
N ASP A 67 -1.23 1.71 5.31
CA ASP A 67 -0.05 1.86 6.16
C ASP A 67 0.68 0.50 6.32
N PRO A 68 1.89 0.33 5.78
CA PRO A 68 2.65 -0.92 5.91
C PRO A 68 3.21 -1.15 7.33
N MET A 69 3.15 -0.16 8.22
CA MET A 69 3.64 -0.25 9.59
C MET A 69 2.55 -0.69 10.58
N ALA A 70 1.28 -0.71 10.16
CA ALA A 70 0.18 -1.15 11.02
C ALA A 70 0.22 -2.67 11.22
N SER A 71 0.41 -3.09 12.47
CA SER A 71 0.66 -4.47 12.89
C SER A 71 -0.52 -5.44 12.74
N ASN A 72 -1.69 -4.97 12.31
CA ASN A 72 -2.95 -5.72 12.29
C ASN A 72 -3.53 -5.93 10.89
N GLN A 73 -2.78 -5.67 9.82
CA GLN A 73 -3.30 -5.78 8.46
C GLN A 73 -3.02 -7.15 7.86
N VAL A 74 -4.08 -7.77 7.31
CA VAL A 74 -4.07 -9.05 6.57
C VAL A 74 -2.91 -9.12 5.55
N TRP A 75 -2.59 -7.98 4.93
CA TRP A 75 -1.52 -7.84 3.96
C TRP A 75 -0.12 -8.14 4.50
N SER A 76 0.18 -7.74 5.73
CA SER A 76 1.49 -7.99 6.34
C SER A 76 1.73 -9.49 6.59
N THR A 77 0.65 -10.23 6.83
CA THR A 77 0.66 -11.69 6.88
C THR A 77 0.78 -12.24 5.47
N TRP A 78 -0.02 -11.74 4.52
CA TRP A 78 -0.03 -12.18 3.12
C TRP A 78 1.35 -12.11 2.45
N ASP A 79 2.08 -11.01 2.63
CA ASP A 79 3.42 -10.81 2.04
C ASP A 79 4.47 -11.81 2.58
N LYS A 80 4.24 -12.40 3.75
CA LYS A 80 5.13 -13.39 4.37
C LYS A 80 4.77 -14.83 4.01
N ILE A 81 3.64 -15.07 3.35
CA ILE A 81 3.21 -16.41 2.94
C ILE A 81 3.98 -16.81 1.68
N PRO A 82 4.68 -17.97 1.69
CA PRO A 82 5.34 -18.51 0.51
C PRO A 82 4.36 -18.68 -0.66
N ASP A 83 4.82 -18.48 -1.89
CA ASP A 83 3.94 -18.52 -3.08
C ASP A 83 3.13 -19.82 -3.19
N GLY A 84 3.72 -20.96 -2.83
CA GLY A 84 3.04 -22.26 -2.83
C GLY A 84 1.89 -22.39 -1.83
N ASP A 85 1.90 -21.59 -0.76
CA ASP A 85 0.90 -21.65 0.31
C ASP A 85 -0.22 -20.61 0.16
N ARG A 86 -0.09 -19.68 -0.80
CA ARG A 86 -1.06 -18.59 -0.99
C ARG A 86 -2.45 -19.06 -1.36
N GLU A 87 -2.56 -20.10 -2.19
CA GLU A 87 -3.85 -20.69 -2.57
C GLU A 87 -4.58 -21.30 -1.36
N LEU A 88 -3.84 -21.97 -0.47
CA LEU A 88 -4.40 -22.51 0.77
C LEU A 88 -4.83 -21.38 1.70
N ALA A 89 -4.02 -20.34 1.85
CA ALA A 89 -4.34 -19.16 2.63
C ALA A 89 -5.63 -18.48 2.14
N LEU A 90 -5.80 -18.32 0.83
CA LEU A 90 -7.04 -17.77 0.24
C LEU A 90 -8.24 -18.66 0.54
N ARG A 91 -8.10 -19.98 0.47
CA ARG A 91 -9.19 -20.90 0.76
C ARG A 91 -9.72 -20.72 2.19
N VAL A 92 -8.81 -20.62 3.16
CA VAL A 92 -9.16 -20.37 4.56
C VAL A 92 -9.78 -18.98 4.74
N LEU A 93 -9.22 -17.95 4.13
CA LEU A 93 -9.79 -16.59 4.20
C LEU A 93 -11.21 -16.54 3.61
N ARG A 94 -11.45 -17.22 2.48
CA ARG A 94 -12.77 -17.30 1.85
C ARG A 94 -13.81 -17.99 2.73
N SER A 95 -13.43 -18.92 3.61
CA SER A 95 -14.41 -19.57 4.50
C SER A 95 -14.99 -18.63 5.56
N PHE A 96 -14.40 -17.44 5.75
CA PHE A 96 -14.92 -16.41 6.65
C PHE A 96 -15.79 -15.36 5.95
N VAL A 97 -15.85 -15.38 4.61
CA VAL A 97 -16.76 -14.51 3.85
C VAL A 97 -18.17 -15.09 3.99
N LYS A 98 -19.08 -14.35 4.62
CA LYS A 98 -20.50 -14.74 4.63
C LYS A 98 -21.00 -14.81 3.19
N GLN A 99 -21.59 -15.95 2.80
CA GLN A 99 -22.31 -16.04 1.53
C GLN A 99 -23.60 -15.22 1.65
N GLU A 100 -23.74 -14.14 0.88
CA GLU A 100 -25.02 -13.44 0.70
C GLU A 100 -25.93 -14.18 -0.30
N ASP A 101 -26.11 -15.50 -0.13
CA ASP A 101 -26.92 -16.33 -1.04
C ASP A 101 -27.99 -17.16 -0.31
N ASP A 102 -28.55 -16.64 0.79
CA ASP A 102 -29.75 -17.21 1.45
C ASP A 102 -30.98 -16.27 1.47
N GLU A 103 -30.93 -15.09 0.84
CA GLU A 103 -32.08 -14.17 0.72
C GLU A 103 -32.75 -14.14 -0.67
N LYS A 104 -32.53 -15.19 -1.49
CA LYS A 104 -33.39 -15.47 -2.64
C LYS A 104 -34.09 -16.83 -2.49
N LYS A 105 -34.83 -16.98 -1.39
CA LYS A 105 -35.98 -17.87 -1.34
C LYS A 105 -37.17 -17.12 -0.76
N ILE A 106 -38.24 -17.13 -1.55
CA ILE A 106 -39.63 -16.75 -1.23
C ILE A 106 -39.97 -15.26 -1.47
N GLU A 107 -40.33 -14.94 -2.72
CA GLU A 107 -41.71 -14.58 -3.10
C GLU A 107 -41.92 -14.81 -4.60
#